data_AF-A0A670JSJ0-F1
#
_entry.id   AF-A0A670JSJ0-F1
#
_cell.length_a   1.000
_cell.length_b   1.000
_cell.length_c   1.000
_cell.angle_alpha   90.00
_cell.angle_beta   90.00
_cell.angle_gamma   90.00
#
_symmetry.space_group_name_H-M   'P 1'
#
loop_
_entity.id
_entity.type
_entity.pdbx_description
1 polymer ?
#
loop_
_entity_poly.entity_id
_entity_poly.type
_entity_poly.pdbx_seq_one_letter_code
_entity_poly.pdbx_strand_id
1 'polypeptide(L)'
;PLRGEALRPPPHFWSMALVDSSVGGRRLEREPLWGSCKMTRPICFKVGPRWIAVPGELRGYEEAHRRYGKLPWKTLFEPTIKFLDPGIRIPEVLGRFLSHPFIQPHLNKTSLRYKKPGAALGGGDLLRWPALVETLRAVAEKGANEFYRGTTAEKLVQDIAKEGSTLSLRDLRDYRVEVMSPVNISLGEYTVYSAPRPAAGPILLFILNVLKGFNFTKESMSTPSQNAETYHYIAETLKFANGQRVKLDDPLFSRTGEGVLSELISDSFASQVRQRIDERGDHPASHYDAVQVGKTSFGTSHVSVLAEDGSAVSATSTINYPFGSMVYSPQTGIILNNELSDFCMKKSSDRISPGCSPSHSLVPPPIGEMPPSSMTPSILISRDGQSKLVVGGSGGQLIIPAVALHSYLFPSHLKGGCSTGRAPLPRRPSVWFPVTSLLAMREPPEGPRRWISVSGLNDGGGDAPSGILDRGRLGL
;
A
#
# COMPACT_ATOMS: atom_id res chain seq x y z
N PRO A 1 37.87 38.28 -41.63
CA PRO A 1 38.87 39.38 -41.57
C PRO A 1 39.09 39.85 -40.12
N LEU A 2 40.23 39.42 -39.55
CA LEU A 2 41.02 40.00 -38.42
C LEU A 2 40.32 40.16 -37.05
N ARG A 3 40.66 39.31 -36.05
CA ARG A 3 41.70 39.48 -34.97
C ARG A 3 41.31 40.58 -33.95
N GLY A 4 41.39 40.42 -32.63
CA GLY A 4 41.90 39.36 -31.77
C GLY A 4 41.85 39.76 -30.28
N GLU A 5 42.16 38.77 -29.43
CA GLU A 5 42.77 38.82 -28.09
C GLU A 5 42.10 39.48 -26.87
N ALA A 6 42.43 38.84 -25.74
CA ALA A 6 41.79 38.87 -24.43
C ALA A 6 42.48 39.83 -23.45
N LEU A 7 41.72 40.36 -22.48
CA LEU A 7 42.26 40.92 -21.24
C LEU A 7 41.31 40.62 -20.05
N ARG A 8 41.90 40.06 -18.98
CA ARG A 8 41.30 39.75 -17.67
C ARG A 8 41.06 41.04 -16.85
N PRO A 9 40.10 41.06 -15.90
CA PRO A 9 40.09 42.03 -14.82
C PRO A 9 40.61 41.45 -13.48
N PRO A 10 41.31 42.25 -12.65
CA PRO A 10 41.44 42.04 -11.20
C PRO A 10 40.83 43.26 -10.43
N PRO A 11 41.05 43.44 -9.12
CA PRO A 11 40.26 42.94 -7.99
C PRO A 11 39.70 44.08 -7.08
N HIS A 12 39.23 43.73 -5.86
CA HIS A 12 38.84 44.58 -4.70
C HIS A 12 37.32 44.91 -4.57
N PHE A 13 36.65 44.94 -3.41
CA PHE A 13 36.98 44.79 -1.98
C PHE A 13 35.67 44.56 -1.17
N TRP A 14 35.85 44.27 0.12
CA TRP A 14 34.95 43.89 1.21
C TRP A 14 33.79 44.87 1.58
N SER A 15 32.68 44.36 2.14
CA SER A 15 32.21 44.70 3.52
C SER A 15 30.86 44.06 3.88
N MET A 16 30.79 43.53 5.11
CA MET A 16 29.59 43.13 5.86
C MET A 16 28.78 44.33 6.40
N ALA A 17 27.55 44.01 6.82
CA ALA A 17 26.80 44.54 7.98
C ALA A 17 25.69 45.59 7.77
N LEU A 18 24.46 45.07 7.94
CA LEU A 18 23.37 45.51 8.84
C LEU A 18 22.83 46.95 8.76
N VAL A 19 21.56 47.07 8.38
CA VAL A 19 20.57 47.84 9.17
C VAL A 19 19.26 47.05 9.25
N ASP A 20 18.83 46.85 10.48
CA ASP A 20 17.58 46.26 10.95
C ASP A 20 16.42 47.25 10.77
N SER A 21 15.28 46.76 10.26
CA SER A 21 13.98 47.34 10.60
C SER A 21 12.91 46.25 10.51
N SER A 22 12.63 45.68 11.68
CA SER A 22 11.42 44.94 12.05
C SER A 22 10.15 45.31 11.27
N VAL A 23 9.41 44.29 10.80
CA VAL A 23 7.95 44.07 10.92
C VAL A 23 7.55 42.87 10.05
N GLY A 24 6.68 42.01 10.60
CA GLY A 24 6.37 40.64 10.18
C GLY A 24 6.03 40.38 8.71
N GLY A 25 6.66 39.34 8.17
CA GLY A 25 6.26 38.70 6.92
C GLY A 25 7.10 37.45 6.67
N ARG A 26 6.70 36.30 7.24
CA ARG A 26 7.32 35.01 6.86
C ARG A 26 6.92 34.69 5.42
N ARG A 27 7.84 34.96 4.49
CA ARG A 27 7.80 34.45 3.12
C ARG A 27 7.95 32.93 3.22
N LEU A 28 6.87 32.20 2.95
CA LEU A 28 6.89 30.74 2.79
C LEU A 28 7.70 30.41 1.54
N GLU A 29 9.00 30.17 1.70
CA GLU A 29 9.81 29.54 0.65
C GLU A 29 9.27 28.12 0.42
N ARG A 30 8.76 27.88 -0.79
CA ARG A 30 8.20 26.60 -1.21
C ARG A 30 9.34 25.60 -1.42
N GLU A 31 9.47 24.62 -0.54
CA GLU A 31 10.28 23.44 -0.87
C GLU A 31 9.64 22.67 -2.04
N PRO A 32 10.41 22.28 -3.07
CA PRO A 32 9.90 21.41 -4.12
C PRO A 32 9.49 20.04 -3.53
N LEU A 33 8.29 19.58 -3.90
CA LEU A 33 7.62 18.34 -3.46
C LEU A 33 8.55 17.13 -3.27
N TRP A 34 9.60 17.04 -4.10
CA TRP A 34 10.49 15.90 -4.28
C TRP A 34 11.72 15.91 -3.36
N GLY A 35 12.09 17.06 -2.79
CA GLY A 35 13.14 17.13 -1.76
C GLY A 35 12.74 16.42 -0.46
N SER A 36 11.44 16.15 -0.28
CA SER A 36 10.82 15.56 0.91
C SER A 36 10.82 14.03 0.97
N CYS A 37 11.37 13.30 -0.02
CA CYS A 37 11.54 11.85 0.10
C CYS A 37 12.75 11.45 0.97
N LYS A 38 13.55 12.42 1.46
CA LYS A 38 14.65 12.18 2.40
C LYS A 38 14.18 11.36 3.62
N MET A 39 14.85 10.23 3.87
CA MET A 39 14.64 9.37 5.03
C MET A 39 15.74 9.63 6.06
N THR A 40 15.40 10.24 7.19
CA THR A 40 16.33 10.41 8.33
C THR A 40 15.93 9.59 9.56
N ARG A 41 14.79 8.87 9.52
CA ARG A 41 14.28 8.06 10.65
C ARG A 41 13.60 6.76 10.20
N PRO A 42 13.64 5.70 11.03
CA PRO A 42 13.25 4.34 10.66
C PRO A 42 11.75 4.10 10.45
N ILE A 43 10.86 5.02 10.85
CA ILE A 43 9.41 5.01 10.56
C ILE A 43 9.02 6.47 10.26
N CYS A 44 8.57 6.78 9.05
CA CYS A 44 8.14 8.12 8.68
C CYS A 44 6.83 8.03 7.90
N PHE A 45 5.71 8.33 8.57
CA PHE A 45 4.44 8.56 7.88
C PHE A 45 4.58 9.80 7.01
N LYS A 46 4.48 9.62 5.68
CA LYS A 46 4.41 10.69 4.69
C LYS A 46 3.04 11.37 4.78
N VAL A 47 2.89 12.20 5.80
CA VAL A 47 1.70 12.99 6.07
C VAL A 47 1.79 14.36 5.40
N GLY A 48 0.64 14.98 5.22
CA GLY A 48 0.49 16.34 4.73
C GLY A 48 -0.15 16.44 3.35
N PRO A 49 -0.64 17.64 3.02
CA PRO A 49 -1.50 17.88 1.86
C PRO A 49 -0.82 17.70 0.50
N ARG A 50 0.52 17.68 0.50
CA ARG A 50 1.35 17.49 -0.68
C ARG A 50 1.32 16.07 -1.25
N TRP A 51 0.88 15.10 -0.45
CA TRP A 51 0.82 13.68 -0.83
C TRP A 51 -0.57 13.26 -1.29
N ILE A 52 -1.55 14.17 -1.29
CA ILE A 52 -2.94 13.87 -1.65
C ILE A 52 -3.02 13.64 -3.17
N ALA A 53 -3.46 12.45 -3.56
CA ALA A 53 -3.92 12.15 -4.91
C ALA A 53 -5.42 12.46 -5.06
N VAL A 54 -5.89 12.64 -6.30
CA VAL A 54 -7.33 12.78 -6.58
C VAL A 54 -8.10 11.54 -6.06
N PRO A 55 -9.09 11.70 -5.17
CA PRO A 55 -9.86 10.56 -4.69
C PRO A 55 -10.66 9.89 -5.82
N GLY A 56 -10.26 8.67 -6.19
CA GLY A 56 -10.83 7.94 -7.32
C GLY A 56 -11.97 6.96 -6.98
N GLU A 57 -12.07 6.55 -5.71
CA GLU A 57 -12.94 5.44 -5.28
C GLU A 57 -14.40 5.63 -5.69
N LEU A 58 -14.98 6.82 -5.43
CA LEU A 58 -16.39 7.08 -5.73
C LEU A 58 -16.70 6.99 -7.23
N ARG A 59 -15.80 7.50 -8.09
CA ARG A 59 -15.94 7.36 -9.55
C ARG A 59 -15.79 5.90 -9.98
N GLY A 60 -14.95 5.12 -9.31
CA GLY A 60 -14.79 3.69 -9.55
C GLY A 60 -16.07 2.92 -9.25
N TYR A 61 -16.70 3.21 -8.12
CA TYR A 61 -18.00 2.61 -7.76
C TYR A 61 -19.15 3.10 -8.65
N GLU A 62 -19.14 4.36 -9.10
CA GLU A 62 -20.10 4.85 -10.10
C GLU A 62 -19.99 4.05 -11.41
N GLU A 63 -18.77 3.83 -11.92
CA GLU A 63 -18.56 3.07 -13.16
C GLU A 63 -18.93 1.59 -12.99
N ALA A 64 -18.61 0.99 -11.83
CA ALA A 64 -19.02 -0.38 -11.50
C ALA A 64 -20.56 -0.50 -11.42
N HIS A 65 -21.22 0.46 -10.77
CA HIS A 65 -22.67 0.54 -10.68
C HIS A 65 -23.32 0.73 -12.05
N ARG A 66 -22.77 1.60 -12.90
CA ARG A 66 -23.27 1.82 -14.26
C ARG A 66 -23.21 0.55 -15.11
N ARG A 67 -22.19 -0.30 -14.93
CA ARG A 67 -22.00 -1.53 -15.71
C ARG A 67 -22.78 -2.72 -15.18
N TYR A 68 -22.83 -2.87 -13.85
CA TYR A 68 -23.27 -4.11 -13.21
C TYR A 68 -24.31 -3.89 -12.10
N GLY A 69 -24.59 -2.65 -11.73
CA GLY A 69 -25.52 -2.29 -10.68
C GLY A 69 -26.98 -2.57 -11.06
N LYS A 70 -27.72 -3.17 -10.13
CA LYS A 70 -29.15 -3.47 -10.27
C LYS A 70 -30.03 -2.55 -9.42
N LEU A 71 -29.54 -2.12 -8.26
CA LEU A 71 -30.27 -1.25 -7.33
C LEU A 71 -30.13 0.22 -7.72
N PRO A 72 -31.10 1.09 -7.41
CA PRO A 72 -30.96 2.53 -7.62
C PRO A 72 -29.75 3.10 -6.84
N TRP A 73 -28.93 3.94 -7.49
CA TRP A 73 -27.70 4.53 -6.92
C TRP A 73 -27.88 5.06 -5.48
N LYS A 74 -28.93 5.85 -5.27
CA LYS A 74 -29.27 6.46 -3.98
C LYS A 74 -29.37 5.45 -2.84
N THR A 75 -29.98 4.29 -3.10
CA THR A 75 -30.24 3.26 -2.07
C THR A 75 -28.95 2.64 -1.52
N LEU A 76 -27.84 2.71 -2.27
CA LEU A 76 -26.53 2.19 -1.83
C LEU A 76 -25.95 2.99 -0.66
N PHE A 77 -26.36 4.24 -0.49
CA PHE A 77 -25.83 5.15 0.55
C PHE A 77 -26.67 5.14 1.83
N GLU A 78 -27.95 4.77 1.73
CA GLU A 78 -28.91 4.82 2.84
C GLU A 78 -28.46 4.03 4.08
N PRO A 79 -27.92 2.80 3.98
CA PRO A 79 -27.47 2.05 5.14
C PRO A 79 -26.37 2.78 5.91
N THR A 80 -25.37 3.33 5.20
CA THR A 80 -24.26 4.06 5.79
C THR A 80 -24.71 5.38 6.39
N ILE A 81 -25.59 6.13 5.71
CA ILE A 81 -26.17 7.37 6.23
C ILE A 81 -26.92 7.08 7.53
N LYS A 82 -27.81 6.08 7.56
CA LYS A 82 -28.57 5.69 8.76
C LYS A 82 -27.66 5.25 9.91
N PHE A 83 -26.56 4.58 9.59
CA PHE A 83 -25.56 4.16 10.57
C PHE A 83 -24.80 5.36 11.17
N LEU A 84 -24.46 6.36 10.36
CA LEU A 84 -23.67 7.53 10.78
C LEU A 84 -24.48 8.65 11.43
N ASP A 85 -25.76 8.80 11.09
CA ASP A 85 -26.64 9.90 11.53
C ASP A 85 -26.74 10.06 13.07
N PRO A 86 -26.99 9.01 13.87
CA PRO A 86 -26.98 9.12 15.34
C PRO A 86 -25.56 9.24 15.94
N GLY A 87 -24.53 9.00 15.14
CA GLY A 87 -23.14 8.84 15.57
C GLY A 87 -22.80 7.38 15.90
N ILE A 88 -21.51 7.06 15.79
CA ILE A 88 -20.97 5.72 15.98
C ILE A 88 -20.18 5.63 17.29
N ARG A 89 -20.33 4.52 18.00
CA ARG A 89 -19.45 4.19 19.13
C ARG A 89 -18.13 3.70 18.57
N ILE A 90 -17.03 4.36 18.93
CA ILE A 90 -15.72 4.01 18.43
C ILE A 90 -15.38 2.57 18.87
N PRO A 91 -15.09 1.66 17.92
CA PRO A 91 -14.62 0.33 18.26
C PRO A 91 -13.30 0.39 19.03
N GLU A 92 -13.09 -0.54 19.95
CA GLU A 92 -11.87 -0.60 20.77
C GLU A 92 -10.59 -0.61 19.93
N VAL A 93 -10.61 -1.33 18.79
CA VAL A 93 -9.48 -1.33 17.84
C VAL A 93 -9.15 0.07 17.32
N LEU A 94 -10.16 0.86 16.94
CA LEU A 94 -9.96 2.23 16.49
C LEU A 94 -9.49 3.12 17.65
N GLY A 95 -10.02 2.93 18.86
CA GLY A 95 -9.54 3.60 20.07
C GLY A 95 -8.03 3.40 20.30
N ARG A 96 -7.53 2.17 20.12
CA ARG A 96 -6.09 1.86 20.19
C ARG A 96 -5.26 2.52 19.10
N PHE A 97 -5.79 2.62 17.87
CA PHE A 97 -5.12 3.36 16.80
C PHE A 97 -5.03 4.86 17.10
N LEU A 98 -6.10 5.45 17.65
CA LEU A 98 -6.14 6.87 18.00
C LEU A 98 -5.20 7.22 19.17
N SER A 99 -4.99 6.30 20.10
CA SER A 99 -4.05 6.47 21.23
C SER A 99 -2.61 6.08 20.91
N HIS A 100 -2.33 5.54 19.72
CA HIS A 100 -1.01 5.03 19.38
C HIS A 100 0.05 6.16 19.37
N PRO A 101 1.22 6.02 20.03
CA PRO A 101 2.24 7.07 20.12
C PRO A 101 2.77 7.60 18.78
N PHE A 102 2.74 6.76 17.73
CA PHE A 102 3.08 7.18 16.37
C PHE A 102 1.98 7.98 15.66
N ILE A 103 0.71 7.84 16.07
CA ILE A 103 -0.44 8.48 15.41
C ILE A 103 -0.83 9.76 16.13
N GLN A 104 -0.83 9.74 17.47
CA GLN A 104 -1.27 10.85 18.32
C GLN A 104 -0.59 12.20 18.01
N PRO A 105 0.74 12.29 17.76
CA PRO A 105 1.39 13.56 17.42
C PRO A 105 0.89 14.17 16.11
N HIS A 106 0.49 13.34 15.14
CA HIS A 106 -0.05 13.78 13.86
C HIS A 106 -1.52 14.17 13.99
N LEU A 107 -2.31 13.37 14.72
CA LEU A 107 -3.69 13.73 15.04
C LEU A 107 -3.74 15.09 15.74
N ASN A 108 -2.88 15.34 16.73
CA ASN A 108 -2.87 16.60 17.48
C ASN A 108 -2.63 17.84 16.61
N LYS A 109 -1.86 17.70 15.52
CA LYS A 109 -1.51 18.80 14.61
C LYS A 109 -2.54 19.06 13.52
N THR A 110 -3.56 18.23 13.40
CA THR A 110 -4.54 18.29 12.30
C THR A 110 -5.92 18.65 12.83
N SER A 111 -6.76 19.12 11.91
CA SER A 111 -8.18 19.43 12.13
C SER A 111 -9.07 18.18 12.26
N LEU A 112 -8.47 16.98 12.31
CA LEU A 112 -9.17 15.70 12.49
C LEU A 112 -10.02 15.73 13.77
N ARG A 113 -11.34 15.57 13.59
CA ARG A 113 -12.36 15.67 14.64
C ARG A 113 -12.45 14.48 15.58
N TYR A 114 -11.49 13.55 15.53
CA TYR A 114 -11.39 12.45 16.51
C TYR A 114 -10.79 12.92 17.82
N LYS A 115 -11.20 14.10 18.29
CA LYS A 115 -10.75 14.70 19.53
C LYS A 115 -11.96 15.14 20.36
N LYS A 116 -11.88 14.85 21.65
CA LYS A 116 -12.59 15.57 22.71
C LYS A 116 -11.75 16.76 23.16
N PRO A 117 -12.31 17.74 23.91
CA PRO A 117 -11.51 18.86 24.44
C PRO A 117 -10.24 18.34 25.13
N GLY A 118 -9.07 18.65 24.57
CA GLY A 118 -7.76 18.29 25.09
C GLY A 118 -7.25 16.86 24.82
N ALA A 119 -7.99 15.96 24.16
CA ALA A 119 -7.54 14.57 23.93
C ALA A 119 -8.16 13.91 22.70
N ALA A 120 -7.54 12.84 22.19
CA ALA A 120 -8.16 11.98 21.18
C ALA A 120 -9.36 11.21 21.75
N LEU A 121 -10.30 10.83 20.90
CA LEU A 121 -11.38 9.90 21.27
C LEU A 121 -10.82 8.49 21.50
N GLY A 122 -11.42 7.75 22.44
CA GLY A 122 -11.06 6.37 22.77
C GLY A 122 -12.14 5.35 22.40
N GLY A 123 -11.89 4.08 22.70
CA GLY A 123 -12.88 3.01 22.57
C GLY A 123 -14.14 3.32 23.38
N GLY A 124 -15.31 3.15 22.77
CA GLY A 124 -16.62 3.43 23.38
C GLY A 124 -17.07 4.90 23.34
N ASP A 125 -16.18 5.85 23.03
CA ASP A 125 -16.57 7.25 22.86
C ASP A 125 -17.52 7.40 21.66
N LEU A 126 -18.44 8.37 21.73
CA LEU A 126 -19.39 8.67 20.65
C LEU A 126 -18.74 9.60 19.62
N LEU A 127 -18.64 9.14 18.38
CA LEU A 127 -18.17 9.91 17.24
C LEU A 127 -19.36 10.33 16.36
N ARG A 128 -19.54 11.64 16.19
CA ARG A 128 -20.52 12.20 15.24
C ARG A 128 -19.82 12.68 13.98
N TRP A 129 -20.40 12.37 12.82
CA TRP A 129 -19.80 12.69 11.51
C TRP A 129 -20.76 13.43 10.56
N PRO A 130 -21.39 14.54 11.01
CA PRO A 130 -22.50 15.18 10.29
C PRO A 130 -22.10 15.70 8.90
N ALA A 131 -20.90 16.25 8.74
CA ALA A 131 -20.42 16.73 7.44
C ALA A 131 -20.30 15.60 6.41
N LEU A 132 -19.89 14.40 6.84
CA LEU A 132 -19.83 13.23 5.95
C LEU A 132 -21.24 12.73 5.61
N VAL A 133 -22.15 12.75 6.57
CA VAL A 133 -23.56 12.41 6.32
C VAL A 133 -24.16 13.32 5.24
N GLU A 134 -23.96 14.63 5.33
CA GLU A 134 -24.42 15.58 4.31
C GLU A 134 -23.75 15.35 2.95
N THR A 135 -22.45 15.04 2.94
CA THR A 135 -21.74 14.68 1.71
C THR A 135 -22.31 13.42 1.06
N LEU A 136 -22.54 12.37 1.85
CA LEU A 136 -23.14 11.13 1.36
C LEU A 136 -24.56 11.35 0.85
N ARG A 137 -25.38 12.17 1.53
CA ARG A 137 -26.71 12.57 1.07
C ARG A 137 -26.63 13.30 -0.28
N ALA A 138 -25.75 14.29 -0.39
CA ALA A 138 -25.58 15.06 -1.63
C ALA A 138 -25.17 14.17 -2.82
N VAL A 139 -24.23 13.24 -2.60
CA VAL A 139 -23.79 12.27 -3.62
C VAL A 139 -24.89 11.25 -3.96
N ALA A 140 -25.68 10.81 -2.97
CA ALA A 140 -26.79 9.88 -3.19
C ALA A 140 -27.88 10.50 -4.08
N GLU A 141 -28.18 11.80 -3.88
CA GLU A 141 -29.21 12.52 -4.64
C GLU A 141 -28.74 12.98 -6.03
N LYS A 142 -27.50 13.46 -6.13
CA LYS A 142 -26.99 14.14 -7.34
C LYS A 142 -26.00 13.30 -8.15
N GLY A 143 -25.71 12.08 -7.72
CA GLY A 143 -24.71 11.20 -8.31
C GLY A 143 -23.27 11.57 -7.94
N ALA A 144 -22.29 10.80 -8.42
CA ALA A 144 -20.89 11.02 -8.07
C ALA A 144 -20.37 12.38 -8.58
N ASN A 145 -20.98 12.93 -9.64
CA ASN A 145 -20.61 14.25 -10.16
C ASN A 145 -20.69 15.38 -9.12
N GLU A 146 -21.51 15.27 -8.08
CA GLU A 146 -21.52 16.23 -6.97
C GLU A 146 -20.15 16.33 -6.28
N PHE A 147 -19.45 15.21 -6.12
CA PHE A 147 -18.11 15.15 -5.52
C PHE A 147 -17.01 15.72 -6.43
N TYR A 148 -17.15 15.57 -7.74
CA TYR A 148 -16.10 15.94 -8.70
C TYR A 148 -16.31 17.29 -9.39
N ARG A 149 -17.54 17.80 -9.40
CA ARG A 149 -17.94 19.01 -10.14
C ARG A 149 -18.93 19.90 -9.39
N GLY A 150 -19.58 19.38 -8.36
CA GLY A 150 -20.62 20.09 -7.61
C GLY A 150 -20.06 20.88 -6.43
N THR A 151 -20.98 21.31 -5.55
CA THR A 151 -20.66 22.11 -4.37
C THR A 151 -19.77 21.37 -3.37
N THR A 152 -19.90 20.04 -3.29
CA THR A 152 -19.01 19.18 -2.49
C THR A 152 -17.56 19.27 -2.98
N ALA A 153 -17.34 19.29 -4.29
CA ALA A 153 -16.01 19.47 -4.88
C ALA A 153 -15.40 20.82 -4.46
N GLU A 154 -16.17 21.90 -4.56
CA GLU A 154 -15.76 23.26 -4.18
C GLU A 154 -15.38 23.33 -2.70
N LYS A 155 -16.22 22.80 -1.81
CA LYS A 155 -15.96 22.74 -0.37
C LYS A 155 -14.70 21.95 -0.04
N LEU A 156 -14.51 20.80 -0.69
CA LEU A 156 -13.34 19.96 -0.49
C LEU A 156 -12.06 20.70 -0.88
N VAL A 157 -12.01 21.27 -2.09
CA VAL A 157 -10.84 21.99 -2.61
C VAL A 157 -10.53 23.22 -1.77
N GLN A 158 -11.55 23.98 -1.34
CA GLN A 158 -11.35 25.12 -0.45
C GLN A 158 -10.70 24.72 0.88
N ASP A 159 -11.12 23.61 1.48
CA ASP A 159 -10.55 23.15 2.75
C ASP A 159 -9.09 22.67 2.60
N ILE A 160 -8.81 21.83 1.61
CA ILE A 160 -7.44 21.30 1.43
C ILE A 160 -6.46 22.37 0.93
N ALA A 161 -6.94 23.42 0.25
CA ALA A 161 -6.12 24.56 -0.13
C ALA A 161 -5.64 25.36 1.10
N LYS A 162 -6.47 25.50 2.14
CA LYS A 162 -6.09 26.15 3.42
C LYS A 162 -4.96 25.40 4.12
N GLU A 163 -4.91 24.08 3.96
CA GLU A 163 -3.84 23.23 4.48
C GLU A 163 -2.55 23.31 3.62
N GLY A 164 -2.64 23.83 2.39
CA GLY A 164 -1.52 23.97 1.46
C GLY A 164 -1.46 22.91 0.36
N SER A 165 -2.57 22.23 0.06
CA SER A 165 -2.66 21.32 -1.09
C SER A 165 -2.67 22.10 -2.40
N THR A 166 -2.09 21.50 -3.45
CA THR A 166 -2.14 22.02 -4.82
C THR A 166 -3.24 21.37 -5.66
N LEU A 167 -4.00 20.43 -5.09
CA LEU A 167 -5.10 19.78 -5.79
C LEU A 167 -6.21 20.79 -6.08
N SER A 168 -6.61 20.87 -7.34
CA SER A 168 -7.56 21.87 -7.85
C SER A 168 -8.90 21.26 -8.24
N LEU A 169 -9.90 22.12 -8.45
CA LEU A 169 -11.20 21.70 -9.02
C LEU A 169 -11.05 21.11 -10.41
N ARG A 170 -10.05 21.58 -11.17
CA ARG A 170 -9.76 21.03 -12.49
C ARG A 170 -9.32 19.58 -12.39
N ASP A 171 -8.46 19.25 -11.43
CA ASP A 171 -7.98 17.88 -11.23
C ASP A 171 -9.14 16.93 -10.88
N LEU A 172 -10.05 17.35 -10.00
CA LEU A 172 -11.27 16.58 -9.69
C LEU A 172 -12.17 16.40 -10.92
N ARG A 173 -12.40 17.47 -11.68
CA ARG A 173 -13.30 17.47 -12.85
C ARG A 173 -12.77 16.60 -13.98
N ASP A 174 -11.46 16.63 -14.18
CA ASP A 174 -10.78 16.00 -15.31
C ASP A 174 -10.46 14.52 -15.01
N TYR A 175 -10.47 14.10 -13.73
CA TYR A 175 -10.30 12.70 -13.31
C TYR A 175 -11.31 11.75 -13.97
N ARG A 176 -10.80 10.63 -14.49
CA ARG A 176 -11.57 9.53 -15.06
C ARG A 176 -11.06 8.22 -14.50
N VAL A 177 -11.95 7.24 -14.43
CA VAL A 177 -11.59 5.86 -14.11
C VAL A 177 -11.34 5.09 -15.39
N GLU A 178 -10.37 4.19 -15.33
CA GLU A 178 -10.02 3.33 -16.45
C GLU A 178 -10.51 1.92 -16.18
N VAL A 179 -11.13 1.32 -17.21
CA VAL A 179 -11.54 -0.08 -17.15
C VAL A 179 -10.54 -0.89 -17.97
N MET A 180 -9.77 -1.69 -17.25
CA MET A 180 -8.64 -2.43 -17.80
C MET A 180 -8.92 -3.93 -17.78
N SER A 181 -8.38 -4.65 -18.76
CA SER A 181 -8.39 -6.11 -18.75
C SER A 181 -7.49 -6.66 -17.64
N PRO A 182 -7.89 -7.72 -16.93
CA PRO A 182 -7.07 -8.32 -15.88
C PRO A 182 -5.85 -9.04 -16.49
N VAL A 183 -4.76 -9.08 -15.72
CA VAL A 183 -3.65 -10.02 -15.99
C VAL A 183 -4.02 -11.40 -15.45
N ASN A 184 -3.52 -12.46 -16.09
CA ASN A 184 -3.82 -13.83 -15.68
C ASN A 184 -2.70 -14.83 -15.96
N ILE A 185 -2.74 -15.94 -15.20
CA ILE A 185 -1.95 -17.16 -15.45
C ILE A 185 -2.79 -18.40 -15.12
N SER A 186 -2.36 -19.55 -15.63
CA SER A 186 -2.86 -20.85 -15.17
C SER A 186 -2.13 -21.31 -13.91
N LEU A 187 -2.89 -21.74 -12.90
CA LEU A 187 -2.42 -22.33 -11.65
C LEU A 187 -3.18 -23.64 -11.40
N GLY A 188 -2.60 -24.75 -11.86
CA GLY A 188 -3.28 -26.06 -11.84
C GLY A 188 -4.57 -26.04 -12.66
N GLU A 189 -5.68 -26.43 -12.03
CA GLU A 189 -7.03 -26.42 -12.64
C GLU A 189 -7.74 -25.06 -12.58
N TYR A 190 -7.06 -24.01 -12.12
CA TYR A 190 -7.60 -22.66 -12.01
C TYR A 190 -6.90 -21.69 -12.95
N THR A 191 -7.64 -20.69 -13.42
CA THR A 191 -7.08 -19.46 -13.97
C THR A 191 -7.16 -18.38 -12.90
N VAL A 192 -6.02 -17.75 -12.59
CA VAL A 192 -5.93 -16.66 -11.62
C VAL A 192 -6.02 -15.34 -12.38
N TYR A 193 -6.99 -14.50 -12.03
CA TYR A 193 -7.14 -13.14 -12.56
C TYR A 193 -6.78 -12.13 -11.47
N SER A 194 -6.02 -11.09 -11.82
CA SER A 194 -5.69 -9.99 -10.91
C SER A 194 -5.62 -8.65 -11.65
N ALA A 195 -5.64 -7.55 -10.90
CA ALA A 195 -5.55 -6.20 -11.44
C ALA A 195 -4.21 -5.96 -12.17
N PRO A 196 -4.20 -5.32 -13.35
CA PRO A 196 -2.97 -4.99 -14.07
C PRO A 196 -2.19 -3.85 -13.37
N ARG A 197 -1.02 -3.49 -13.90
CA ARG A 197 -0.25 -2.32 -13.44
C ARG A 197 -1.12 -1.05 -13.50
N PRO A 198 -0.93 -0.08 -12.59
CA PRO A 198 0.14 0.00 -11.57
C PRO A 198 -0.13 -0.81 -10.29
N ALA A 199 -1.21 -1.60 -10.23
CA ALA A 199 -1.46 -2.52 -9.12
C ALA A 199 -0.54 -3.75 -9.20
N ALA A 200 -0.40 -4.46 -8.08
CA ALA A 200 0.62 -5.50 -7.91
C ALA A 200 0.22 -6.89 -8.45
N GLY A 201 -0.87 -7.00 -9.22
CA GLY A 201 -1.31 -8.28 -9.78
C GLY A 201 -0.21 -9.03 -10.54
N PRO A 202 0.58 -8.39 -11.42
CA PRO A 202 1.69 -9.07 -12.10
C PRO A 202 2.74 -9.68 -11.16
N ILE A 203 3.02 -9.03 -10.04
CA ILE A 203 3.98 -9.52 -9.04
C ILE A 203 3.39 -10.73 -8.29
N LEU A 204 2.09 -10.70 -7.99
CA LEU A 204 1.37 -11.86 -7.46
C LEU A 204 1.46 -13.03 -8.45
N LEU A 205 1.16 -12.81 -9.72
CA LEU A 205 1.19 -13.87 -10.73
C LEU A 205 2.61 -14.43 -10.89
N PHE A 206 3.64 -13.57 -10.92
CA PHE A 206 5.04 -14.00 -10.90
C PHE A 206 5.36 -14.93 -9.72
N ILE A 207 4.98 -14.54 -8.49
CA ILE A 207 5.19 -15.38 -7.29
C ILE A 207 4.52 -16.74 -7.47
N LEU A 208 3.24 -16.76 -7.85
CA LEU A 208 2.50 -18.01 -8.06
C LEU A 208 3.14 -18.87 -9.15
N ASN A 209 3.69 -18.26 -10.19
CA ASN A 209 4.35 -18.94 -11.29
C ASN A 209 5.71 -19.54 -10.91
N VAL A 210 6.43 -18.89 -9.99
CA VAL A 210 7.65 -19.45 -9.38
C VAL A 210 7.27 -20.61 -8.46
N LEU A 211 6.32 -20.40 -7.54
CA LEU A 211 5.93 -21.40 -6.55
C LEU A 211 5.31 -22.66 -7.17
N LYS A 212 4.56 -22.55 -8.27
CA LYS A 212 3.97 -23.74 -8.94
C LYS A 212 5.01 -24.75 -9.39
N GLY A 213 6.24 -24.33 -9.70
CA GLY A 213 7.30 -25.24 -10.12
C GLY A 213 7.90 -26.08 -9.00
N PHE A 214 7.73 -25.70 -7.72
CA PHE A 214 8.19 -26.49 -6.57
C PHE A 214 7.24 -27.65 -6.23
N ASN A 215 6.02 -27.65 -6.77
CA ASN A 215 5.02 -28.72 -6.57
C ASN A 215 4.81 -29.10 -5.09
N PHE A 216 4.60 -28.11 -4.21
CA PHE A 216 4.38 -28.41 -2.79
C PHE A 216 3.15 -29.30 -2.59
N THR A 217 3.30 -30.29 -1.72
CA THR A 217 2.27 -31.27 -1.37
C THR A 217 1.94 -31.16 0.13
N LYS A 218 1.01 -31.99 0.63
CA LYS A 218 0.73 -32.04 2.08
C LYS A 218 1.97 -32.53 2.84
N GLU A 219 2.73 -33.41 2.21
CA GLU A 219 3.96 -34.00 2.73
C GLU A 219 5.05 -32.94 2.92
N SER A 220 5.08 -31.91 2.05
CA SER A 220 5.97 -30.74 2.19
C SER A 220 5.77 -29.98 3.51
N MET A 221 4.64 -30.17 4.19
CA MET A 221 4.34 -29.53 5.48
C MET A 221 4.28 -30.53 6.65
N SER A 222 4.66 -31.79 6.43
CA SER A 222 4.39 -32.88 7.38
C SER A 222 5.38 -32.98 8.56
N THR A 223 6.61 -32.48 8.38
CA THR A 223 7.64 -32.44 9.44
C THR A 223 8.20 -31.03 9.61
N PRO A 224 8.79 -30.70 10.77
CA PRO A 224 9.43 -29.40 10.97
C PRO A 224 10.50 -29.06 9.92
N SER A 225 11.27 -30.06 9.46
CA SER A 225 12.31 -29.86 8.45
C SER A 225 11.72 -29.52 7.08
N GLN A 226 10.73 -30.27 6.62
CA GLN A 226 10.07 -30.02 5.33
C GLN A 226 9.29 -28.70 5.34
N ASN A 227 8.70 -28.37 6.49
CA ASN A 227 8.02 -27.10 6.69
C ASN A 227 9.01 -25.92 6.59
N ALA A 228 10.18 -26.03 7.23
CA ALA A 228 11.23 -25.03 7.13
C ALA A 228 11.74 -24.85 5.70
N GLU A 229 11.95 -25.96 4.97
CA GLU A 229 12.35 -25.94 3.56
C GLU A 229 11.28 -25.28 2.67
N THR A 230 10.00 -25.62 2.86
CA THR A 230 8.90 -25.00 2.13
C THR A 230 8.84 -23.48 2.36
N TYR A 231 8.97 -23.05 3.62
CA TYR A 231 9.03 -21.62 3.94
C TYR A 231 10.27 -20.92 3.40
N HIS A 232 11.41 -21.62 3.32
CA HIS A 232 12.62 -21.09 2.70
C HIS A 232 12.37 -20.74 1.23
N TYR A 233 11.87 -21.68 0.42
CA TYR A 233 11.57 -21.43 -0.99
C TYR A 233 10.52 -20.32 -1.19
N ILE A 234 9.52 -20.26 -0.30
CA ILE A 234 8.54 -19.17 -0.29
C ILE A 234 9.24 -17.83 0.00
N ALA A 235 10.06 -17.75 1.04
CA ALA A 235 10.75 -16.54 1.43
C ALA A 235 11.69 -16.03 0.33
N GLU A 236 12.48 -16.92 -0.28
CA GLU A 236 13.37 -16.59 -1.41
C GLU A 236 12.57 -16.08 -2.61
N THR A 237 11.46 -16.73 -2.95
CA THR A 237 10.57 -16.26 -4.03
C THR A 237 10.03 -14.85 -3.74
N LEU A 238 9.64 -14.56 -2.51
CA LEU A 238 9.17 -13.23 -2.11
C LEU A 238 10.27 -12.17 -2.17
N LYS A 239 11.53 -12.51 -1.88
CA LYS A 239 12.68 -11.60 -2.04
C LYS A 239 12.89 -11.24 -3.51
N PHE A 240 12.86 -12.22 -4.42
CA PHE A 240 12.89 -11.97 -5.86
C PHE A 240 11.73 -11.09 -6.31
N ALA A 241 10.51 -11.37 -5.85
CA ALA A 241 9.33 -10.59 -6.18
C ALA A 241 9.44 -9.12 -5.72
N ASN A 242 10.07 -8.88 -4.56
CA ASN A 242 10.32 -7.54 -4.08
C ASN A 242 11.23 -6.73 -5.02
N GLY A 243 12.24 -7.37 -5.63
CA GLY A 243 13.09 -6.71 -6.63
C GLY A 243 12.34 -6.32 -7.91
N GLN A 244 11.31 -7.07 -8.28
CA GLN A 244 10.51 -6.79 -9.48
C GLN A 244 9.51 -5.64 -9.30
N ARG A 245 9.29 -5.13 -8.09
CA ARG A 245 8.27 -4.10 -7.79
C ARG A 245 8.50 -2.77 -8.50
N VAL A 246 9.73 -2.48 -8.92
CA VAL A 246 10.06 -1.29 -9.72
C VAL A 246 9.33 -1.28 -11.06
N LYS A 247 8.87 -2.45 -11.53
CA LYS A 247 8.08 -2.64 -12.75
C LYS A 247 6.58 -2.33 -12.56
N LEU A 248 6.15 -1.88 -11.38
CA LEU A 248 4.76 -1.47 -11.11
C LEU A 248 4.52 0.01 -11.45
N ASP A 249 4.86 0.39 -12.67
CA ASP A 249 4.62 1.74 -13.19
C ASP A 249 3.28 1.85 -13.95
N ASP A 250 2.81 3.08 -14.11
CA ASP A 250 1.60 3.36 -14.89
C ASP A 250 1.88 3.11 -16.38
N PRO A 251 1.16 2.19 -17.04
CA PRO A 251 1.38 1.87 -18.45
C PRO A 251 1.30 3.08 -19.41
N LEU A 252 0.50 4.10 -19.10
CA LEU A 252 0.35 5.29 -19.95
C LEU A 252 1.57 6.22 -19.91
N PHE A 253 2.39 6.12 -18.87
CA PHE A 253 3.56 6.97 -18.64
C PHE A 253 4.88 6.18 -18.61
N SER A 254 4.77 4.86 -18.68
CA SER A 254 5.86 3.90 -18.59
C SER A 254 6.68 3.82 -19.87
N ARG A 255 8.00 3.64 -19.73
CA ARG A 255 8.88 3.16 -20.81
C ARG A 255 8.97 1.63 -20.85
N THR A 256 8.45 0.96 -19.82
CA THR A 256 8.35 -0.49 -19.67
C THR A 256 7.25 -1.00 -20.59
N GLY A 257 7.64 -1.46 -21.78
CA GLY A 257 6.71 -2.01 -22.76
C GLY A 257 6.02 -3.29 -22.29
N GLU A 258 4.88 -3.61 -22.89
CA GLU A 258 4.05 -4.80 -22.58
C GLU A 258 4.82 -6.14 -22.68
N GLY A 259 5.89 -6.20 -23.47
CA GLY A 259 6.78 -7.36 -23.55
C GLY A 259 7.46 -7.71 -22.23
N VAL A 260 7.86 -6.70 -21.44
CA VAL A 260 8.50 -6.91 -20.12
C VAL A 260 7.51 -7.48 -19.12
N LEU A 261 6.24 -7.09 -19.21
CA LEU A 261 5.18 -7.62 -18.36
C LEU A 261 4.88 -9.08 -18.71
N SER A 262 4.80 -9.39 -20.00
CA SER A 262 4.59 -10.76 -20.50
C SER A 262 5.74 -11.68 -20.08
N GLU A 263 6.98 -11.19 -20.14
CA GLU A 263 8.16 -11.91 -19.64
C GLU A 263 8.11 -12.12 -18.13
N LEU A 264 7.75 -11.10 -17.34
CA LEU A 264 7.68 -11.18 -15.87
C LEU A 264 6.75 -12.30 -15.37
N ILE A 265 5.62 -12.52 -16.04
CA ILE A 265 4.66 -13.56 -15.66
C ILE A 265 4.85 -14.89 -16.42
N SER A 266 5.90 -15.00 -17.24
CA SER A 266 6.17 -16.18 -18.07
C SER A 266 6.70 -17.37 -17.27
N ASP A 267 6.46 -18.58 -17.80
CA ASP A 267 7.02 -19.82 -17.24
C ASP A 267 8.55 -19.89 -17.37
N SER A 268 9.12 -19.30 -18.43
CA SER A 268 10.56 -19.23 -18.65
C SER A 268 11.24 -18.38 -17.59
N PHE A 269 10.73 -17.18 -17.32
CA PHE A 269 11.31 -16.30 -16.29
C PHE A 269 11.16 -16.92 -14.89
N ALA A 270 10.00 -17.49 -14.58
CA ALA A 270 9.80 -18.20 -13.33
C ALA A 270 10.80 -19.38 -13.15
N SER A 271 11.12 -20.09 -14.23
CA SER A 271 12.12 -21.18 -14.21
C SER A 271 13.53 -20.66 -13.97
N GLN A 272 13.91 -19.55 -14.60
CA GLN A 272 15.21 -18.90 -14.35
C GLN A 272 15.35 -18.46 -12.89
N VAL A 273 14.29 -17.91 -12.30
CA VAL A 273 14.30 -17.52 -10.88
C VAL A 273 14.44 -18.75 -9.99
N ARG A 274 13.68 -19.83 -10.23
CA ARG A 274 13.83 -21.08 -9.45
C ARG A 274 15.26 -21.62 -9.47
N GLN A 275 15.96 -21.55 -10.60
CA GLN A 275 17.35 -21.99 -10.71
C GLN A 275 18.33 -21.14 -9.89
N ARG A 276 17.95 -19.92 -9.50
CA ARG A 276 18.75 -19.02 -8.66
C ARG A 276 18.46 -19.21 -7.16
N ILE A 277 17.37 -19.87 -6.80
CA ILE A 277 17.03 -20.16 -5.41
C ILE A 277 17.81 -21.40 -4.98
N ASP A 278 18.74 -21.23 -4.04
CA ASP A 278 19.52 -22.30 -3.43
C ASP A 278 19.10 -22.53 -1.97
N GLU A 279 19.81 -23.40 -1.24
CA GLU A 279 19.54 -23.68 0.18
C GLU A 279 19.92 -22.52 1.12
N ARG A 280 20.56 -21.47 0.59
CA ARG A 280 20.95 -20.27 1.36
C ARG A 280 19.94 -19.16 1.14
N GLY A 281 19.83 -18.27 2.12
CA GLY A 281 18.94 -17.11 2.07
C GLY A 281 19.62 -15.78 2.39
N ASP A 282 20.94 -15.77 2.52
CA ASP A 282 21.76 -14.63 2.95
C ASP A 282 22.42 -13.88 1.77
N HIS A 283 21.83 -13.99 0.57
CA HIS A 283 22.35 -13.35 -0.64
C HIS A 283 22.29 -11.82 -0.59
N PRO A 284 23.22 -11.11 -1.27
CA PRO A 284 23.18 -9.65 -1.38
C PRO A 284 21.97 -9.16 -2.21
N ALA A 285 21.56 -7.90 -2.05
CA ALA A 285 20.41 -7.35 -2.77
C ALA A 285 20.51 -7.44 -4.31
N SER A 286 21.73 -7.40 -4.87
CA SER A 286 21.98 -7.60 -6.30
C SER A 286 21.57 -8.99 -6.79
N HIS A 287 21.57 -10.01 -5.92
CA HIS A 287 21.09 -11.34 -6.27
C HIS A 287 19.60 -11.36 -6.58
N TYR A 288 18.80 -10.48 -5.98
CA TYR A 288 17.35 -10.44 -6.19
C TYR A 288 16.92 -9.38 -7.21
N ASP A 289 17.89 -8.76 -7.91
CA ASP A 289 17.67 -7.60 -8.77
C ASP A 289 16.94 -6.46 -8.01
N ALA A 290 17.18 -6.35 -6.70
CA ALA A 290 16.46 -5.45 -5.81
C ALA A 290 17.12 -4.07 -5.71
N VAL A 291 16.40 -3.04 -6.15
CA VAL A 291 16.68 -1.65 -5.75
C VAL A 291 16.20 -1.48 -4.30
N GLN A 292 16.86 -0.66 -3.47
CA GLN A 292 16.41 -0.38 -2.11
C GLN A 292 14.96 0.15 -2.08
N VAL A 293 14.00 -0.74 -1.82
CA VAL A 293 12.58 -0.41 -1.70
C VAL A 293 12.33 0.26 -0.34
N GLY A 294 11.57 1.35 -0.34
CA GLY A 294 11.14 2.04 0.89
C GLY A 294 10.30 1.13 1.81
N LYS A 295 10.24 1.47 3.10
CA LYS A 295 9.61 0.65 4.14
C LYS A 295 8.09 0.51 3.99
N THR A 296 7.57 -0.51 4.67
CA THR A 296 6.18 -0.98 4.74
C THR A 296 5.17 0.13 5.02
N SER A 297 4.18 0.25 4.13
CA SER A 297 2.92 0.96 4.38
C SER A 297 1.94 0.07 5.14
N PHE A 298 1.13 0.66 6.01
CA PHE A 298 0.08 -0.03 6.75
C PHE A 298 -1.24 0.71 6.54
N GLY A 299 -2.31 -0.01 6.20
CA GLY A 299 -3.59 0.54 5.78
C GLY A 299 -4.17 -0.32 4.66
N THR A 300 -5.31 0.08 4.09
CA THR A 300 -6.14 -0.69 3.14
C THR A 300 -7.24 -1.53 3.81
N SER A 301 -8.36 -1.67 3.13
CA SER A 301 -9.43 -2.62 3.42
C SER A 301 -9.72 -3.46 2.17
N HIS A 302 -10.21 -4.68 2.37
CA HIS A 302 -10.57 -5.58 1.28
C HIS A 302 -11.96 -6.19 1.52
N VAL A 303 -12.72 -6.34 0.44
CA VAL A 303 -14.01 -7.01 0.44
C VAL A 303 -14.05 -8.02 -0.71
N SER A 304 -14.38 -9.27 -0.37
CA SER A 304 -14.72 -10.34 -1.31
C SER A 304 -16.23 -10.58 -1.29
N VAL A 305 -16.85 -10.57 -2.47
CA VAL A 305 -18.28 -10.87 -2.64
C VAL A 305 -18.43 -12.00 -3.65
N LEU A 306 -19.26 -12.99 -3.31
CA LEU A 306 -19.77 -14.00 -4.23
C LEU A 306 -21.30 -14.00 -4.10
N ALA A 307 -22.00 -13.69 -5.18
CA ALA A 307 -23.45 -13.62 -5.22
C ALA A 307 -24.07 -14.96 -5.70
N GLU A 308 -25.36 -15.15 -5.39
CA GLU A 308 -26.12 -16.36 -5.77
C GLU A 308 -26.21 -16.56 -7.29
N ASP A 309 -26.20 -15.48 -8.07
CA ASP A 309 -26.18 -15.52 -9.54
C ASP A 309 -24.79 -15.83 -10.12
N GLY A 310 -23.82 -16.16 -9.25
CA GLY A 310 -22.45 -16.47 -9.62
C GLY A 310 -21.58 -15.24 -9.88
N SER A 311 -22.09 -14.01 -9.72
CA SER A 311 -21.27 -12.80 -9.79
C SER A 311 -20.23 -12.79 -8.67
N ALA A 312 -19.01 -12.35 -8.99
CA ALA A 312 -17.91 -12.31 -8.05
C ALA A 312 -17.23 -10.94 -8.11
N VAL A 313 -16.96 -10.34 -6.95
CA VAL A 313 -16.28 -9.05 -6.84
C VAL A 313 -15.17 -9.14 -5.81
N SER A 314 -13.94 -8.86 -6.24
CA SER A 314 -12.79 -8.66 -5.36
C SER A 314 -12.45 -7.18 -5.39
N ALA A 315 -12.66 -6.47 -4.27
CA ALA A 315 -12.47 -5.03 -4.18
C ALA A 315 -11.50 -4.67 -3.06
N THR A 316 -10.42 -3.99 -3.40
CA THR A 316 -9.42 -3.49 -2.45
C THR A 316 -9.43 -1.97 -2.49
N SER A 317 -9.62 -1.31 -1.34
CA SER A 317 -9.72 0.14 -1.23
C SER A 317 -8.78 0.68 -0.16
N THR A 318 -8.20 1.85 -0.39
CA THR A 318 -7.22 2.45 0.51
C THR A 318 -7.17 3.98 0.45
N ILE A 319 -6.69 4.55 1.54
CA ILE A 319 -6.20 5.94 1.62
C ILE A 319 -4.67 5.96 1.87
N ASN A 320 -4.01 4.85 1.53
CA ASN A 320 -2.65 4.46 1.85
C ASN A 320 -2.42 4.20 3.35
N TYR A 321 -1.97 5.19 4.11
CA TYR A 321 -1.64 5.00 5.53
C TYR A 321 -2.88 5.10 6.44
N PRO A 322 -2.81 4.73 7.73
CA PRO A 322 -3.94 4.95 8.63
C PRO A 322 -4.17 6.46 8.73
N PHE A 323 -5.39 6.90 8.44
CA PHE A 323 -5.77 8.32 8.28
C PHE A 323 -5.08 9.06 7.11
N GLY A 324 -4.43 8.33 6.20
CA GLY A 324 -3.84 8.84 4.97
C GLY A 324 -2.86 9.99 5.17
N SER A 325 -3.14 11.13 4.52
CA SER A 325 -2.36 12.37 4.65
C SER A 325 -2.50 13.06 6.00
N MET A 326 -3.39 12.56 6.87
CA MET A 326 -3.86 13.22 8.10
C MET A 326 -4.59 14.55 7.83
N VAL A 327 -4.94 14.85 6.57
CA VAL A 327 -5.75 16.02 6.20
C VAL A 327 -7.22 15.64 6.23
N TYR A 328 -8.03 16.51 6.81
CA TYR A 328 -9.47 16.36 6.96
C TYR A 328 -10.18 17.62 6.45
N SER A 329 -11.21 17.46 5.62
CA SER A 329 -12.06 18.58 5.19
C SER A 329 -13.23 18.75 6.16
N PRO A 330 -13.25 19.80 6.99
CA PRO A 330 -14.36 20.04 7.91
C PRO A 330 -15.71 20.29 7.22
N GLN A 331 -15.73 20.83 6.00
CA GLN A 331 -16.97 21.12 5.28
C GLN A 331 -17.60 19.87 4.65
N THR A 332 -16.81 18.83 4.36
CA THR A 332 -17.28 17.61 3.69
C THR A 332 -17.19 16.37 4.57
N GLY A 333 -16.40 16.40 5.64
CA GLY A 333 -16.16 15.25 6.49
C GLY A 333 -15.18 14.23 5.90
N ILE A 334 -14.50 14.53 4.80
CA ILE A 334 -13.60 13.57 4.13
C ILE A 334 -12.21 13.57 4.76
N ILE A 335 -11.63 12.39 4.96
CA ILE A 335 -10.21 12.18 5.28
C ILE A 335 -9.46 11.84 3.99
N LEU A 336 -8.37 12.54 3.72
CA LEU A 336 -7.69 12.47 2.43
C LEU A 336 -6.53 11.48 2.43
N ASN A 337 -6.37 10.76 1.33
CA ASN A 337 -5.28 9.81 1.10
C ASN A 337 -3.90 10.51 1.06
N ASN A 338 -2.84 9.71 1.17
CA ASN A 338 -1.48 10.13 0.85
C ASN A 338 -0.87 9.28 -0.28
N GLU A 339 -1.67 8.87 -1.28
CA GLU A 339 -1.26 7.88 -2.28
C GLU A 339 -0.04 8.33 -3.10
N LEU A 340 0.16 9.65 -3.33
CA LEU A 340 1.32 10.15 -4.07
C LEU A 340 2.65 9.84 -3.36
N SER A 341 2.63 9.49 -2.06
CA SER A 341 3.86 9.08 -1.38
C SER A 341 4.48 7.80 -1.92
N ASP A 342 3.69 6.97 -2.62
CA ASP A 342 4.17 5.71 -3.16
C ASP A 342 5.08 5.92 -4.38
N PHE A 343 5.08 7.10 -5.00
CA PHE A 343 6.14 7.50 -5.93
C PHE A 343 7.52 7.54 -5.28
N CYS A 344 7.65 7.76 -3.96
CA CYS A 344 8.94 7.66 -3.27
C CYS A 344 9.52 6.22 -3.31
N MET A 345 8.74 5.21 -3.69
CA MET A 345 9.24 3.84 -3.88
C MET A 345 10.04 3.70 -5.19
N LYS A 346 9.84 4.58 -6.16
CA LYS A 346 10.63 4.63 -7.40
C LYS A 346 11.96 5.36 -7.15
N LYS A 347 12.98 4.66 -6.64
CA LYS A 347 14.37 5.14 -6.81
C LYS A 347 14.75 4.93 -8.28
N SER A 348 15.12 5.99 -8.98
CA SER A 348 15.50 5.95 -10.40
C SER A 348 16.62 4.93 -10.63
N SER A 349 16.36 3.92 -11.46
CA SER A 349 17.38 3.00 -12.01
C SER A 349 18.41 3.72 -12.89
N ASP A 350 18.11 4.93 -13.36
CA ASP A 350 18.87 5.58 -14.43
C ASP A 350 20.22 6.19 -14.02
N ARG A 351 20.63 6.08 -12.76
CA ARG A 351 22.02 6.38 -12.34
C ARG A 351 22.45 5.47 -11.20
N ILE A 352 22.97 4.29 -11.54
CA ILE A 352 23.85 3.54 -10.65
C ILE A 352 25.13 4.38 -10.51
N SER A 353 25.18 5.24 -9.51
CA SER A 353 26.44 5.80 -9.00
C SER A 353 26.70 5.16 -7.64
N PRO A 354 27.88 4.55 -7.42
CA PRO A 354 28.25 4.01 -6.12
C PRO A 354 28.51 5.18 -5.18
N GLY A 355 27.51 5.54 -4.39
CA GLY A 355 27.62 6.61 -3.41
C GLY A 355 26.28 6.94 -2.77
N CYS A 356 26.18 6.76 -1.45
CA CYS A 356 25.08 7.28 -0.65
C CYS A 356 25.11 8.82 -0.70
N SER A 357 24.39 9.44 -1.63
CA SER A 357 24.18 10.89 -1.64
C SER A 357 22.70 11.22 -1.40
N PRO A 358 22.37 12.13 -0.46
CA PRO A 358 20.99 12.47 -0.08
C PRO A 358 20.28 13.41 -1.08
N SER A 359 20.69 13.43 -2.35
CA SER A 359 20.33 14.47 -3.32
C SER A 359 19.71 13.98 -4.63
N HIS A 360 19.17 12.75 -4.69
CA HIS A 360 18.32 12.38 -5.82
C HIS A 360 16.93 13.04 -5.65
N SER A 361 16.81 14.27 -6.15
CA SER A 361 15.52 14.90 -6.43
C SER A 361 14.74 13.93 -7.32
N LEU A 362 13.64 13.38 -6.82
CA LEU A 362 12.69 12.68 -7.69
C LEU A 362 12.24 13.68 -8.76
N VAL A 363 12.31 13.26 -10.02
CA VAL A 363 11.60 13.96 -11.08
C VAL A 363 10.12 13.89 -10.72
N PRO A 364 9.37 15.00 -10.77
CA PRO A 364 7.92 14.93 -10.60
C PRO A 364 7.34 13.90 -11.56
N PRO A 365 6.47 12.98 -11.09
CA PRO A 365 5.71 12.15 -11.99
C PRO A 365 4.92 13.08 -12.92
N PRO A 366 4.76 12.72 -14.20
CA PRO A 366 3.93 13.49 -15.11
C PRO A 366 2.51 13.66 -14.55
N ILE A 367 1.87 14.77 -14.90
CA ILE A 367 0.48 15.03 -14.50
C ILE A 367 -0.40 13.91 -15.04
N GLY A 368 -1.15 13.26 -14.15
CA GLY A 368 -2.04 12.15 -14.48
C GLY A 368 -1.45 10.77 -14.24
N GLU A 369 -0.15 10.63 -13.96
CA GLU A 369 0.46 9.33 -13.64
C GLU A 369 -0.10 8.79 -12.31
N MET A 370 -0.51 7.52 -12.32
CA MET A 370 -0.94 6.79 -11.14
C MET A 370 0.27 6.22 -10.36
N PRO A 371 0.30 6.35 -9.02
CA PRO A 371 1.38 5.78 -8.22
C PRO A 371 1.36 4.24 -8.22
N PRO A 372 2.52 3.58 -8.03
CA PRO A 372 2.60 2.13 -7.84
C PRO A 372 1.76 1.69 -6.64
N SER A 373 1.04 0.57 -6.75
CA SER A 373 0.21 0.06 -5.65
C SER A 373 0.51 -1.39 -5.31
N SER A 374 0.41 -1.74 -4.03
CA SER A 374 0.54 -3.12 -3.54
C SER A 374 -0.77 -3.91 -3.57
N MET A 375 -1.88 -3.29 -3.97
CA MET A 375 -3.19 -3.94 -4.00
C MET A 375 -3.22 -5.07 -5.03
N THR A 376 -3.78 -6.23 -4.64
CA THR A 376 -3.93 -7.41 -5.52
C THR A 376 -5.31 -8.06 -5.40
N PRO A 377 -6.41 -7.31 -5.62
CA PRO A 377 -7.74 -7.94 -5.71
C PRO A 377 -7.71 -9.00 -6.81
N SER A 378 -8.04 -10.24 -6.46
CA SER A 378 -7.86 -11.39 -7.34
C SER A 378 -9.07 -12.34 -7.28
N ILE A 379 -9.32 -13.02 -8.41
CA ILE A 379 -10.36 -14.03 -8.55
C ILE A 379 -9.75 -15.24 -9.24
N LEU A 380 -9.91 -16.42 -8.66
CA LEU A 380 -9.53 -17.69 -9.28
C LEU A 380 -10.79 -18.37 -9.78
N ILE A 381 -10.76 -18.85 -11.02
CA ILE A 381 -11.88 -19.55 -11.65
C ILE A 381 -11.38 -20.90 -12.14
N SER A 382 -12.05 -21.99 -11.76
CA SER A 382 -11.72 -23.33 -12.27
C SER A 382 -11.95 -23.43 -13.78
N ARG A 383 -11.23 -24.33 -14.46
CA ARG A 383 -11.35 -24.51 -15.92
C ARG A 383 -12.77 -24.86 -16.39
N ASP A 384 -13.54 -25.56 -15.56
CA ASP A 384 -14.95 -25.89 -15.81
C ASP A 384 -15.92 -24.73 -15.51
N GLY A 385 -15.41 -23.61 -14.98
CA GLY A 385 -16.17 -22.42 -14.60
C GLY A 385 -17.04 -22.57 -13.35
N GLN A 386 -17.04 -23.74 -12.71
CA GLN A 386 -17.98 -24.08 -11.63
C GLN A 386 -17.53 -23.57 -10.26
N SER A 387 -16.22 -23.42 -10.04
CA SER A 387 -15.64 -23.01 -8.76
C SER A 387 -14.94 -21.67 -8.89
N LYS A 388 -15.22 -20.77 -7.93
CA LYS A 388 -14.59 -19.46 -7.83
C LYS A 388 -14.04 -19.23 -6.43
N LEU A 389 -12.82 -18.69 -6.34
CA LEU A 389 -12.27 -18.14 -5.12
C LEU A 389 -12.07 -16.63 -5.31
N VAL A 390 -12.65 -15.84 -4.43
CA VAL A 390 -12.55 -14.38 -4.43
C VAL A 390 -11.65 -13.97 -3.27
N VAL A 391 -10.48 -13.42 -3.58
CA VAL A 391 -9.43 -13.18 -2.59
C VAL A 391 -8.74 -11.84 -2.80
N GLY A 392 -8.27 -11.28 -1.71
CA GLY A 392 -7.45 -10.08 -1.67
C GLY A 392 -7.03 -9.83 -0.23
N GLY A 393 -6.46 -8.65 0.05
CA GLY A 393 -5.95 -8.36 1.38
C GLY A 393 -5.71 -6.90 1.65
N SER A 394 -5.42 -6.61 2.92
CA SER A 394 -5.03 -5.31 3.46
C SER A 394 -3.64 -5.37 4.09
N GLY A 395 -3.00 -4.22 4.33
CA GLY A 395 -1.70 -4.14 4.98
C GLY A 395 -0.55 -3.73 4.06
N GLY A 396 -0.83 -2.90 3.05
CA GLY A 396 0.17 -2.33 2.17
C GLY A 396 1.05 -3.39 1.49
N GLN A 397 2.35 -3.36 1.74
CA GLN A 397 3.31 -4.29 1.12
C GLN A 397 3.06 -5.77 1.50
N LEU A 398 2.32 -6.03 2.58
CA LEU A 398 1.98 -7.38 3.05
C LEU A 398 0.85 -8.03 2.24
N ILE A 399 0.13 -7.26 1.43
CA ILE A 399 -1.00 -7.75 0.63
C ILE A 399 -0.53 -8.83 -0.34
N ILE A 400 0.54 -8.58 -1.10
CA ILE A 400 1.07 -9.48 -2.12
C ILE A 400 1.44 -10.86 -1.53
N PRO A 401 2.31 -10.97 -0.50
CA PRO A 401 2.67 -12.27 0.05
C PRO A 401 1.48 -12.99 0.70
N ALA A 402 0.58 -12.26 1.39
CA ALA A 402 -0.60 -12.86 1.98
C ALA A 402 -1.52 -13.49 0.93
N VAL A 403 -1.85 -12.73 -0.13
CA VAL A 403 -2.71 -13.21 -1.22
C VAL A 403 -2.03 -14.36 -1.98
N ALA A 404 -0.72 -14.31 -2.19
CA ALA A 404 0.01 -15.41 -2.84
C ALA A 404 -0.11 -16.72 -2.05
N LEU A 405 0.14 -16.68 -0.73
CA LEU A 405 0.03 -17.85 0.13
C LEU A 405 -1.39 -18.43 0.16
N HIS A 406 -2.40 -17.56 0.31
CA HIS A 406 -3.80 -18.00 0.26
C HIS A 406 -4.17 -18.56 -1.12
N SER A 407 -3.71 -17.96 -2.21
CA SER A 407 -4.04 -18.43 -3.56
C SER A 407 -3.35 -19.74 -3.91
N TYR A 408 -2.16 -19.99 -3.37
CA TYR A 408 -1.36 -21.18 -3.68
C TYR A 408 -1.72 -22.38 -2.80
N LEU A 409 -1.84 -22.18 -1.48
CA LEU A 409 -2.01 -23.28 -0.52
C LEU A 409 -3.48 -23.74 -0.40
N PHE A 410 -4.45 -22.85 -0.65
CA PHE A 410 -5.87 -23.13 -0.38
C PHE A 410 -6.57 -24.03 -1.41
N PRO A 411 -6.31 -23.92 -2.74
CA PRO A 411 -6.92 -24.82 -3.73
C PRO A 411 -6.58 -26.30 -3.52
N SER A 412 -5.41 -26.59 -2.94
CA SER A 412 -4.95 -27.95 -2.57
C SER A 412 -5.85 -28.61 -1.51
N HIS A 413 -6.57 -27.82 -0.72
CA HIS A 413 -7.48 -28.30 0.33
C HIS A 413 -8.94 -28.47 -0.14
N LEU A 414 -9.36 -27.83 -1.23
CA LEU A 414 -10.73 -27.95 -1.76
C LEU A 414 -11.06 -29.33 -2.35
N LYS A 415 -10.05 -30.15 -2.66
CA LYS A 415 -10.24 -31.57 -3.02
C LYS A 415 -10.89 -32.40 -1.88
N GLY A 416 -11.04 -31.85 -0.68
CA GLY A 416 -11.73 -32.49 0.45
C GLY A 416 -13.21 -32.11 0.66
N GLY A 417 -13.76 -31.19 -0.14
CA GLY A 417 -15.15 -30.71 0.04
C GLY A 417 -15.33 -29.91 1.33
N CYS A 418 -15.60 -28.61 1.21
CA CYS A 418 -16.03 -27.83 2.36
C CYS A 418 -17.53 -28.09 2.59
N SER A 419 -17.87 -29.18 3.29
CA SER A 419 -19.26 -29.39 3.71
C SER A 419 -19.62 -28.26 4.68
N THR A 420 -20.57 -27.42 4.31
CA THR A 420 -21.26 -26.52 5.24
C THR A 420 -22.18 -27.34 6.15
N GLY A 421 -21.57 -28.22 6.94
CA GLY A 421 -22.18 -28.91 8.06
C GLY A 421 -21.77 -28.18 9.33
N ARG A 422 -22.76 -27.80 10.12
CA ARG A 422 -22.63 -27.16 11.44
C ARG A 422 -21.88 -28.12 12.39
N ALA A 423 -20.54 -28.16 12.29
CA ALA A 423 -19.68 -28.94 13.17
C ALA A 423 -19.17 -28.04 14.31
N PRO A 424 -19.16 -28.52 15.56
CA PRO A 424 -18.63 -27.74 16.68
C PRO A 424 -17.14 -27.51 16.47
N LEU A 425 -16.70 -26.25 16.60
CA LEU A 425 -15.30 -25.85 16.58
C LEU A 425 -14.47 -26.83 17.44
N PRO A 426 -13.40 -27.46 16.90
CA PRO A 426 -12.51 -28.25 17.71
C PRO A 426 -11.87 -27.34 18.78
N ARG A 427 -11.98 -27.76 20.05
CA ARG A 427 -11.52 -27.02 21.26
C ARG A 427 -9.99 -26.90 21.40
N ARG A 428 -9.24 -27.02 20.30
CA ARG A 428 -7.83 -26.68 20.23
C ARG A 428 -7.60 -26.05 18.85
N PRO A 429 -7.18 -24.78 18.75
CA PRO A 429 -6.82 -24.21 17.47
C PRO A 429 -5.67 -25.04 16.92
N SER A 430 -5.89 -25.75 15.82
CA SER A 430 -4.79 -26.06 14.91
C SER A 430 -4.13 -24.72 14.60
N VAL A 431 -2.84 -24.63 14.88
CA VAL A 431 -2.09 -23.37 14.88
C VAL A 431 -2.05 -22.80 13.47
N TRP A 432 -2.98 -21.89 13.17
CA TRP A 432 -2.93 -21.03 12.00
C TRP A 432 -1.98 -19.89 12.34
N PHE A 433 -0.76 -19.93 11.82
CA PHE A 433 0.13 -18.77 11.91
C PHE A 433 -0.42 -17.68 11.00
N PRO A 434 -0.86 -16.52 11.51
CA PRO A 434 -1.21 -15.40 10.64
C PRO A 434 0.05 -14.99 9.86
N VAL A 435 -0.11 -14.46 8.65
CA VAL A 435 1.01 -13.96 7.81
C VAL A 435 1.86 -12.92 8.55
N THR A 436 1.31 -12.25 9.57
CA THR A 436 2.04 -11.41 10.53
C THR A 436 3.11 -12.17 11.31
N SER A 437 2.90 -13.43 11.66
CA SER A 437 3.86 -14.30 12.35
C SER A 437 5.02 -14.75 11.46
N LEU A 438 4.83 -14.86 10.15
CA LEU A 438 5.91 -15.16 9.19
C LEU A 438 6.96 -14.04 9.13
N LEU A 439 6.57 -12.81 9.44
CA LEU A 439 7.47 -11.64 9.52
C LEU A 439 7.93 -11.32 10.96
N ALA A 440 7.23 -11.85 11.96
CA ALA A 440 7.51 -11.66 13.38
C ALA A 440 8.17 -12.88 14.05
N MET A 441 8.65 -13.87 13.29
CA MET A 441 9.53 -14.93 13.81
C MET A 441 10.86 -14.31 14.20
N ARG A 442 10.90 -13.69 15.39
CA ARG A 442 12.14 -13.24 16.01
C ARG A 442 12.85 -14.39 16.72
N GLU A 443 12.14 -15.45 17.14
CA GLU A 443 12.73 -16.68 17.69
C GLU A 443 11.80 -17.89 17.49
N PRO A 444 12.28 -19.01 16.92
CA PRO A 444 11.60 -20.30 17.05
C PRO A 444 11.88 -20.92 18.44
N PRO A 445 10.94 -21.71 18.99
CA PRO A 445 11.16 -22.43 20.25
C PRO A 445 12.24 -23.51 20.05
N GLU A 446 13.33 -23.36 20.80
CA GLU A 446 14.44 -24.29 21.05
C GLU A 446 14.80 -25.28 19.92
N GLY A 447 15.69 -24.83 19.02
CA GLY A 447 16.40 -25.61 18.01
C GLY A 447 17.59 -24.81 17.45
N PRO A 448 18.60 -25.44 16.81
CA PRO A 448 19.87 -24.77 16.52
C PRO A 448 19.68 -23.53 15.66
N ARG A 449 20.16 -22.40 16.18
CA ARG A 449 20.03 -21.04 15.63
C ARG A 449 20.58 -20.95 14.21
N ARG A 450 19.73 -20.99 13.19
CA ARG A 450 20.03 -20.50 11.83
C ARG A 450 18.78 -19.88 11.19
N TRP A 451 18.83 -18.54 11.11
CA TRP A 451 18.20 -17.64 10.13
C TRP A 451 16.71 -17.75 9.79
N ILE A 452 15.93 -16.72 10.17
CA ILE A 452 14.87 -16.13 9.35
C ILE A 452 14.87 -14.61 9.61
N SER A 453 15.34 -13.82 8.64
CA SER A 453 15.07 -12.37 8.58
C SER A 453 14.54 -12.06 7.19
N VAL A 454 13.27 -11.69 7.12
CA VAL A 454 12.59 -11.31 5.87
C VAL A 454 12.75 -9.81 5.58
N SER A 455 13.48 -9.08 6.41
CA SER A 455 13.94 -7.73 6.10
C SER A 455 15.37 -7.78 5.60
N GLY A 456 15.57 -7.62 4.29
CA GLY A 456 16.89 -7.34 3.72
C GLY A 456 17.42 -6.00 4.23
N LEU A 457 18.07 -6.00 5.39
CA LEU A 457 18.89 -4.91 5.90
C LEU A 457 20.11 -5.53 6.59
N ASN A 458 21.27 -5.15 6.08
CA ASN A 458 22.57 -5.29 6.72
C ASN A 458 22.45 -4.76 8.16
N ASP A 459 22.76 -5.59 9.15
CA ASP A 459 22.99 -5.13 10.51
C ASP A 459 24.18 -4.17 10.47
N GLY A 460 23.90 -2.90 10.72
CA GLY A 460 24.93 -1.88 10.85
C GLY A 460 25.82 -2.25 12.04
N GLY A 461 27.06 -2.66 11.73
CA GLY A 461 28.11 -2.82 12.71
C GLY A 461 28.29 -1.54 13.53
N GLY A 462 28.22 -1.69 14.84
CA GLY A 462 28.51 -0.68 15.83
C GLY A 462 28.82 -1.37 17.14
N ASP A 463 30.11 -1.49 17.46
CA ASP A 463 30.63 -1.99 18.73
C ASP A 463 30.03 -1.25 19.94
N ALA A 464 29.52 -1.99 20.94
CA ALA A 464 29.49 -1.62 22.36
C ALA A 464 28.93 -2.78 23.24
N PRO A 465 29.34 -2.88 24.52
CA PRO A 465 29.77 -4.14 25.11
C PRO A 465 28.69 -4.93 25.87
N SER A 466 29.01 -6.21 26.03
CA SER A 466 28.40 -7.21 26.92
C SER A 466 27.98 -6.66 28.29
N GLY A 467 26.68 -6.77 28.60
CA GLY A 467 26.11 -6.53 29.92
C GLY A 467 24.94 -7.47 30.18
N ILE A 468 25.17 -8.44 31.07
CA ILE A 468 24.19 -9.36 31.63
C ILE A 468 23.11 -8.58 32.38
N LEU A 469 21.82 -8.80 32.08
CA LEU A 469 20.71 -8.42 32.98
C LEU A 469 19.52 -9.37 32.82
N ASP A 470 19.57 -10.37 33.70
CA ASP A 470 18.54 -11.00 34.52
C ASP A 470 17.10 -11.26 34.02
N ARG A 471 16.67 -12.50 34.31
CA ARG A 471 15.33 -13.03 34.09
C ARG A 471 14.37 -12.44 35.12
N GLY A 472 13.26 -11.85 34.67
CA GLY A 472 12.15 -11.56 35.57
C GLY A 472 10.98 -10.84 34.93
N ARG A 473 9.84 -11.52 34.90
CA ARG A 473 8.47 -11.05 34.54
C ARG A 473 8.12 -11.07 33.05
N LEU A 474 7.84 -12.28 32.56
CA LEU A 474 6.90 -12.49 31.47
C LEU A 474 5.53 -12.81 32.07
N GLY A 475 4.60 -11.88 31.87
CA GLY A 475 3.17 -12.11 31.92
C GLY A 475 2.56 -11.37 30.73
N LEU A 476 2.43 -12.06 29.61
CA LEU A 476 1.38 -12.00 28.58
C LEU A 476 1.79 -12.84 27.36
#